data_AF-A0A665VV57-F1
#
_entry.id   AF-A0A665VV57-F1
#
_cell.length_a   1.000
_cell.length_b   1.000
_cell.length_c   1.000
_cell.angle_alpha   90.00
_cell.angle_beta   90.00
_cell.angle_gamma   90.00
#
_symmetry.space_group_name_H-M   'P 1'
#
loop_
_entity.id
_entity.type
_entity.pdbx_description
1 polymer ?
#
loop_
_entity_poly.entity_id
_entity_poly.type
_entity_poly.pdbx_seq_one_letter_code
_entity_poly.pdbx_strand_id
1 'polypeptide(L)'
;MKGFGLSSLCLQEKKVLVSAVSVAVEAILAQFSSSRTVVQKALSGDSTINPSLGRLVLQCLCPALHSLLTDGLKPHQNDLIAGRRPNSAWGLVQASIRPGRSSAVVGAGEGNWRVTSS
;
A
#
# COMPACT_ATOMS: atom_id res chain seq x y z
N MET A 1 13.29 -13.88 33.75
CA MET A 1 13.72 -12.74 32.92
C MET A 1 14.09 -13.28 31.52
N LYS A 2 13.17 -13.22 30.54
CA LYS A 2 13.35 -13.78 29.18
C LYS A 2 12.79 -12.88 28.05
N GLY A 3 12.54 -11.60 28.36
CA GLY A 3 11.81 -10.68 27.46
C GLY A 3 12.67 -9.84 26.48
N PHE A 4 13.98 -9.71 26.70
CA PHE A 4 14.82 -8.80 25.90
C PHE A 4 15.26 -9.39 24.54
N GLY A 5 15.34 -10.72 24.40
CA GLY A 5 15.73 -11.36 23.13
C GLY A 5 14.61 -11.39 22.08
N LEU A 6 13.36 -11.54 22.53
CA LEU A 6 12.18 -11.58 21.65
C LEU A 6 11.84 -10.21 21.08
N SER A 7 12.05 -9.12 21.84
CA SER A 7 11.83 -7.76 21.35
C SER A 7 12.87 -7.36 20.29
N SER A 8 14.12 -7.79 20.45
CA SER A 8 15.16 -7.56 19.44
C SER A 8 14.88 -8.31 18.14
N LEU A 9 14.44 -9.57 18.21
CA LEU A 9 14.06 -10.36 17.03
C LEU A 9 12.85 -9.76 16.31
N CYS A 10 11.79 -9.41 17.05
CA CYS A 10 10.62 -8.74 16.49
C CYS A 10 10.98 -7.41 15.81
N LEU A 11 11.91 -6.65 16.40
CA LEU A 11 12.39 -5.40 15.80
C LEU A 11 13.15 -5.66 14.49
N GLN A 12 13.96 -6.72 14.42
CA GLN A 12 14.62 -7.10 13.16
C GLN A 12 13.62 -7.53 12.10
N GLU A 13 12.59 -8.31 12.44
CA GLU A 13 11.53 -8.72 11.50
C GLU A 13 10.80 -7.50 10.93
N LYS A 14 10.43 -6.53 11.78
CA LYS A 14 9.83 -5.26 11.33
C LYS A 14 10.77 -4.45 10.46
N LYS A 15 12.07 -4.44 10.77
CA LYS A 15 13.08 -3.77 9.96
C LYS A 15 13.19 -4.38 8.56
N VAL A 16 13.08 -5.71 8.45
CA VAL A 16 13.07 -6.40 7.14
C VAL A 16 11.87 -5.96 6.30
N LEU A 17 10.68 -5.86 6.89
CA LEU A 17 9.47 -5.40 6.18
C LEU A 17 9.64 -3.99 5.62
N VAL A 18 10.11 -3.05 6.45
CA VAL A 18 10.34 -1.66 6.01
C VAL A 18 11.47 -1.59 4.97
N SER A 19 12.54 -2.36 5.16
CA SER A 19 13.65 -2.43 4.20
C SER A 19 13.20 -2.94 2.83
N ALA A 20 12.29 -3.93 2.77
CA ALA A 20 11.75 -4.44 1.52
C ALA A 20 10.99 -3.35 0.75
N VAL A 21 10.22 -2.51 1.46
CA VAL A 21 9.54 -1.35 0.85
C VAL A 21 10.56 -0.34 0.35
N SER A 22 11.59 -0.01 1.16
CA SER A 22 12.65 0.91 0.74
C SER A 22 13.35 0.45 -0.53
N VAL A 23 13.73 -0.83 -0.62
CA VAL A 23 14.37 -1.39 -1.82
C VAL A 23 13.45 -1.31 -3.04
N ALA A 24 12.17 -1.63 -2.88
CA ALA A 24 11.19 -1.52 -3.97
C ALA A 24 11.04 -0.07 -4.45
N VAL A 25 11.01 0.90 -3.53
CA VAL A 25 10.92 2.33 -3.86
C VAL A 25 12.18 2.81 -4.59
N GLU A 26 13.38 2.45 -4.13
CA GLU A 26 14.62 2.79 -4.84
C GLU A 26 14.65 2.21 -6.26
N ALA A 27 14.16 0.99 -6.45
CA ALA A 27 14.06 0.37 -7.77
C ALA A 27 13.04 1.10 -8.69
N ILE A 28 11.95 1.63 -8.12
CA ILE A 28 11.02 2.52 -8.83
C ILE A 28 11.74 3.82 -9.22
N LEU A 29 12.40 4.49 -8.26
CA LEU A 29 13.10 5.75 -8.48
C LEU A 29 14.14 5.63 -9.59
N ALA A 30 14.85 4.50 -9.66
CA ALA A 30 15.82 4.21 -10.72
C ALA A 30 15.21 4.27 -12.13
N GLN A 31 13.92 3.94 -12.31
CA GLN A 31 13.24 4.06 -13.61
C GLN A 31 13.11 5.51 -14.07
N PHE A 32 13.01 6.45 -13.13
CA PHE A 32 12.87 7.88 -13.41
C PHE A 32 14.21 8.61 -13.51
N SER A 33 15.30 8.00 -13.04
CA SER A 33 16.64 8.61 -13.00
C SER A 33 17.20 8.94 -14.38
N SER A 34 16.78 8.23 -15.43
CA SER A 34 17.20 8.52 -16.82
C SER A 34 16.44 9.70 -17.46
N SER A 35 15.37 10.18 -16.84
CA SER A 35 14.46 11.20 -17.39
C SER A 35 14.78 12.58 -16.83
N ARG A 36 15.04 13.55 -17.71
CA ARG A 36 15.50 14.90 -17.33
C ARG A 36 14.39 15.95 -17.33
N THR A 37 13.30 15.71 -18.05
CA THR A 37 12.16 16.63 -18.12
C THR A 37 10.92 16.06 -17.44
N VAL A 38 9.99 16.92 -17.07
CA VAL A 38 8.69 16.53 -16.47
C VAL A 38 7.91 15.62 -17.42
N VAL A 39 7.90 15.93 -18.71
CA VAL A 39 7.21 15.14 -19.74
C VAL A 39 7.83 13.73 -19.84
N GLN A 40 9.16 13.62 -19.86
CA GLN A 40 9.83 12.32 -19.89
C GLN A 40 9.55 11.50 -18.63
N LYS A 41 9.52 12.14 -17.46
CA LYS A 41 9.14 11.46 -16.21
C LYS A 41 7.68 11.02 -16.22
N ALA A 42 6.76 11.80 -16.78
CA ALA A 42 5.36 11.42 -16.92
C ALA A 42 5.21 10.18 -17.82
N LEU A 43 5.87 10.17 -18.98
CA LEU A 43 5.85 9.01 -19.89
C LEU A 43 6.53 7.78 -19.28
N SER A 44 7.64 7.97 -18.55
CA SER A 44 8.32 6.88 -17.83
C SER A 44 7.45 6.31 -16.71
N GLY A 45 6.56 7.14 -16.16
CA GLY A 45 5.59 6.82 -15.12
C GLY A 45 4.31 6.15 -15.62
N ASP A 46 4.00 6.31 -16.90
CA ASP A 46 2.82 5.72 -17.53
C ASP A 46 3.10 4.25 -17.85
N SER A 47 2.44 3.33 -17.14
CA SER A 47 2.62 1.89 -17.33
C SER A 47 2.15 1.37 -18.70
N THR A 48 1.34 2.13 -19.45
CA THR A 48 0.97 1.79 -20.82
C THR A 48 2.12 2.02 -21.80
N ILE A 49 2.98 3.00 -21.49
CA ILE A 49 4.18 3.36 -22.27
C ILE A 49 5.41 2.62 -21.74
N ASN A 50 5.55 2.49 -20.43
CA ASN A 50 6.62 1.78 -19.74
C ASN A 50 6.07 0.62 -18.88
N PRO A 51 5.77 -0.54 -19.48
CA PRO A 51 5.22 -1.70 -18.76
C PRO A 51 6.18 -2.27 -17.71
N SER A 52 7.49 -1.99 -17.84
CA SER A 52 8.51 -2.42 -16.86
C SER A 52 8.27 -1.78 -15.49
N LEU A 53 7.83 -0.51 -15.46
CA LEU A 53 7.46 0.15 -14.21
C LEU A 53 6.26 -0.54 -13.54
N GLY A 54 5.20 -0.83 -14.30
CA GLY A 54 4.02 -1.52 -13.79
C GLY A 54 4.37 -2.90 -13.23
N ARG A 55 5.24 -3.65 -13.92
CA ARG A 55 5.75 -4.95 -13.45
C ARG A 55 6.54 -4.80 -12.15
N LEU A 56 7.42 -3.82 -12.05
CA LEU A 56 8.23 -3.56 -10.84
C LEU A 56 7.34 -3.23 -9.64
N VAL A 57 6.29 -2.42 -9.83
CA VAL A 57 5.30 -2.14 -8.79
C VAL A 57 4.59 -3.42 -8.34
N LEU A 58 4.06 -4.20 -9.28
CA LEU A 58 3.31 -5.43 -8.98
C LEU A 58 4.17 -6.53 -8.35
N GLN A 59 5.44 -6.64 -8.73
CA GLN A 59 6.32 -7.72 -8.28
C GLN A 59 7.11 -7.36 -7.01
N CYS A 60 7.41 -6.09 -6.78
CA CYS A 60 8.26 -5.66 -5.67
C CYS A 60 7.47 -4.86 -4.63
N LEU A 61 6.84 -3.77 -5.06
CA LEU A 61 6.20 -2.85 -4.12
C LEU A 61 4.89 -3.42 -3.54
N CYS A 62 4.02 -3.98 -4.37
CA CYS A 62 2.74 -4.52 -3.91
C CYS A 62 2.92 -5.65 -2.87
N PRO A 63 3.80 -6.65 -3.07
CA PRO A 63 4.04 -7.68 -2.06
C PRO A 63 4.70 -7.16 -0.79
N ALA A 64 5.61 -6.18 -0.89
CA ALA A 64 6.25 -5.56 0.26
C ALA A 64 5.23 -4.80 1.13
N LEU A 65 4.36 -3.99 0.51
CA LEU A 65 3.28 -3.29 1.20
C LEU A 65 2.24 -4.26 1.76
N HIS A 66 1.87 -5.31 1.01
CA HIS A 66 0.96 -6.33 1.50
C HIS A 66 1.52 -7.01 2.75
N SER A 67 2.78 -7.43 2.72
CA SER A 67 3.46 -8.05 3.87
C SER A 67 3.48 -7.11 5.08
N LEU A 68 3.79 -5.83 4.85
CA LEU A 68 3.76 -4.80 5.90
C LEU A 68 2.35 -4.58 6.49
N LEU A 69 1.31 -4.54 5.64
CA LEU A 69 -0.07 -4.38 6.08
C LEU A 69 -0.59 -5.62 6.83
N THR A 70 -0.11 -6.80 6.48
CA THR A 70 -0.48 -8.05 7.15
C THR A 70 0.32 -8.34 8.41
N ASP A 71 1.44 -7.63 8.63
CA ASP A 71 2.23 -7.76 9.85
C ASP A 71 1.40 -7.34 11.07
N GLY A 72 1.25 -8.26 12.02
CA GLY A 72 0.47 -8.02 13.24
C GLY A 72 -1.05 -7.94 13.02
N LEU A 73 -1.57 -8.27 11.83
CA LEU A 73 -3.01 -8.41 11.63
C LEU A 73 -3.56 -9.54 12.51
N LYS A 74 -4.59 -9.24 13.30
CA LYS A 74 -5.36 -10.29 13.97
C LYS A 74 -5.88 -11.25 12.89
N PRO A 75 -5.85 -12.58 13.08
CA PRO A 75 -6.27 -13.51 12.03
C PRO A 75 -7.76 -13.37 11.69
N HIS A 76 -8.56 -12.84 12.63
CA HIS A 76 -10.00 -12.63 12.45
C HIS A 76 -10.44 -11.29 13.04
N GLN A 77 -11.45 -10.70 12.42
CA GLN A 77 -12.24 -9.60 12.97
C GLN A 77 -13.66 -10.10 13.27
N ASN A 78 -14.25 -9.56 14.33
CA ASN A 78 -15.65 -9.77 14.64
C ASN A 78 -16.47 -8.61 14.10
N ASP A 79 -17.42 -8.93 13.26
CA ASP A 79 -18.43 -8.03 12.71
C ASP A 79 -19.78 -8.34 13.39
N LEU A 80 -20.54 -7.30 13.73
CA LEU A 80 -21.83 -7.44 14.42
C LEU A 80 -22.92 -8.06 13.52
N ILE A 81 -22.78 -7.96 12.21
CA ILE A 81 -23.73 -8.42 11.19
C ILE A 81 -23.25 -9.74 10.58
N ALA A 82 -21.96 -9.82 10.22
CA ALA A 82 -21.40 -10.97 9.51
C ALA A 82 -20.67 -11.99 10.42
N GLY A 83 -20.62 -11.74 11.73
CA GLY A 83 -19.94 -12.61 12.70
C GLY A 83 -18.42 -12.59 12.55
N ARG A 84 -17.76 -13.73 12.84
CA ARG A 84 -16.30 -13.86 12.77
C ARG A 84 -15.84 -14.07 11.33
N ARG A 85 -15.02 -13.15 10.81
CA ARG A 85 -14.47 -13.19 9.44
C ARG A 85 -12.94 -13.12 9.47
N PRO A 86 -12.21 -13.72 8.50
CA PRO A 86 -10.77 -13.56 8.40
C PRO A 86 -10.41 -12.12 8.04
N ASN A 87 -9.35 -11.59 8.63
CA ASN A 87 -8.85 -10.27 8.22
C ASN A 87 -8.07 -10.37 6.91
N SER A 88 -8.19 -9.32 6.11
CA SER A 88 -7.40 -9.13 4.90
C SER A 88 -6.80 -7.72 4.90
N ALA A 89 -5.71 -7.53 4.16
CA ALA A 89 -5.16 -6.20 3.93
C ALA A 89 -6.20 -5.26 3.28
N TRP A 90 -7.08 -5.80 2.43
CA TRP A 90 -8.18 -5.02 1.85
C TRP A 90 -9.19 -4.53 2.89
N GLY A 91 -9.53 -5.35 3.89
CA GLY A 91 -10.38 -4.93 5.01
C GLY A 91 -9.79 -3.75 5.79
N LEU A 92 -8.47 -3.72 5.99
CA LEU A 92 -7.79 -2.57 6.60
C LEU A 92 -7.88 -1.31 5.73
N VAL A 93 -7.69 -1.44 4.42
CA VAL A 93 -7.80 -0.33 3.47
C VAL A 93 -9.22 0.24 3.50
N GLN A 94 -10.24 -0.62 3.52
CA GLN A 94 -11.63 -0.17 3.64
C GLN A 94 -11.89 0.54 4.97
N ALA A 95 -11.33 0.05 6.08
CA ALA A 95 -11.50 0.65 7.40
C ALA A 95 -10.78 2.02 7.53
N SER A 96 -9.66 2.22 6.82
CA SER A 96 -8.88 3.46 6.89
C SER A 96 -9.46 4.58 6.02
N ILE A 97 -10.12 4.23 4.92
CA ILE A 97 -10.74 5.19 3.99
C ILE A 97 -12.18 5.48 4.44
N ARG A 98 -12.35 5.98 5.66
CA ARG A 98 -13.67 6.47 6.12
C ARG A 98 -13.91 7.84 5.47
N PRO A 99 -15.04 8.05 4.76
CA PRO A 99 -15.30 9.31 4.08
C PRO A 99 -15.40 10.46 5.09
N GLY A 100 -14.34 11.27 5.14
CA GLY A 100 -14.26 12.51 5.91
C GLY A 100 -13.77 13.64 5.01
N ARG A 101 -14.01 14.89 5.42
CA ARG A 101 -13.72 16.10 4.61
C ARG A 101 -12.26 16.22 4.13
N SER A 102 -11.31 15.52 4.77
CA SER A 102 -9.88 15.50 4.41
C SER A 102 -9.45 14.27 3.57
N SER A 103 -10.29 13.24 3.45
CA SER A 103 -9.96 12.04 2.67
C SER A 103 -10.54 12.08 1.25
N ALA A 104 -11.33 13.11 0.93
CA ALA A 104 -11.78 13.38 -0.42
C ALA A 104 -10.59 13.76 -1.30
N VAL A 105 -10.32 12.96 -2.32
CA VAL A 105 -9.32 13.27 -3.35
C VAL A 105 -9.84 14.45 -4.18
N VAL A 106 -9.21 15.61 -4.05
CA VAL A 106 -9.46 16.78 -4.90
C VAL A 106 -8.85 16.51 -6.26
N GLY A 107 -9.56 15.74 -7.08
CA GLY A 107 -9.06 15.24 -8.34
C GLY A 107 -10.10 14.35 -9.04
N ALA A 108 -11.35 14.81 -9.07
CA ALA A 108 -12.39 14.20 -9.89
C ALA A 108 -12.96 15.30 -10.80
N GLY A 109 -12.33 15.48 -11.96
CA GLY A 109 -13.09 15.87 -13.14
C GLY A 109 -14.14 14.78 -13.38
N GLU A 110 -15.40 15.19 -13.35
CA GLU A 110 -16.61 14.49 -13.81
C GLU A 110 -16.60 12.96 -13.74
N GLY A 111 -17.02 12.43 -12.59
CA GLY A 111 -17.39 11.03 -12.40
C GLY A 111 -18.29 10.92 -11.17
N ASN A 112 -19.59 11.06 -11.40
CA ASN A 112 -20.68 11.08 -10.42
C ASN A 112 -20.63 9.89 -9.44
N TRP A 113 -20.13 10.10 -8.22
CA TRP A 113 -20.36 9.21 -7.06
C TRP A 113 -21.19 9.92 -6.00
N ARG A 114 -22.39 10.34 -6.37
CA ARG A 114 -23.39 10.76 -5.38
C ARG A 114 -24.27 9.57 -5.03
N VAL A 115 -23.94 8.87 -3.95
CA VAL A 115 -24.92 8.01 -3.27
C VAL A 115 -25.85 8.94 -2.50
N THR A 116 -26.94 9.38 -3.13
CA THR A 116 -28.07 9.98 -2.39
C THR A 116 -28.96 8.85 -1.93
N SER A 117 -28.99 8.60 -0.62
CA SER A 117 -30.04 7.78 -0.01
C SER A 117 -31.35 8.56 -0.06
N SER A 118 -32.39 7.97 -0.64
CA SER A 118 -33.78 8.25 -0.24
C SER A 118 -34.09 7.55 1.07
#